data_AF-A0AA88YN50-F1
#
_entry.id   AF-A0AA88YN50-F1
#
_cell.length_a   1.000
_cell.length_b   1.000
_cell.length_c   1.000
_cell.angle_alpha   90.00
_cell.angle_beta   90.00
_cell.angle_gamma   90.00
#
_symmetry.space_group_name_H-M   'P 1'
#
loop_
_entity.id
_entity.type
_entity.pdbx_description
1 polymer ?
#
loop_
_entity_poly.entity_id
_entity_poly.type
_entity_poly.pdbx_seq_one_letter_code
_entity_poly.pdbx_strand_id
1 'polypeptide(L)'
;MDGGNAESKMETGCISTGIENFDFLECEIDDISLSQVCAEMENEFAVYEGFQDLTLSQTLEQYGHFDVALPLDPTEGENTREAMSDDDLCDTKRFGVAVSDQDLQTLIESKENANTKSNTKWAVNVFEKWRETRGDVPELHSKSMDYYLQRFIVEARKKDGSLYPPKSLYLIACGLLRYLRSNEVFDKNFLDEKNMDFVKFRKVMDAQMKTLLDQGLGCTVKQADPITLEDEETLWEKNVFGIDNGDQLQRTIFFYASKLFGLRGCDEHHDLRCEQFSIGTDGDGKWIQFVGRSTKTYKGGLGQMNVTNKNIKHHCQPGDRCIADYFSLYLDSLGNEGSFYRRPLPGSSESPIRYGNQVVGINKLKVFMKTICSLGGLKGNFTNHSGMRTCATQLYTSGIEEQEIMSRTGHRSIVGVRKYKRPSSEMLKSVSAVLDPPMKKVKSEAKIEPMLNDMPMDQSDLKVAAVGAPPPLASEPNNILDPRLPLRDIGNSVFQNCTFNFAK
;
A
#
# COMPACT_ATOMS: atom_id res chain seq x y z
N MET A 1 -28.78 -61.07 57.04
CA MET A 1 -29.95 -60.97 56.14
C MET A 1 -29.67 -59.79 55.23
N ASP A 2 -28.76 -59.90 54.27
CA ASP A 2 -28.76 -60.83 53.11
C ASP A 2 -29.93 -60.53 52.16
N GLY A 3 -29.72 -60.33 50.86
CA GLY A 3 -28.47 -60.28 50.09
C GLY A 3 -28.72 -60.44 48.58
N GLY A 4 -27.67 -60.30 47.76
CA GLY A 4 -27.68 -60.59 46.30
C GLY A 4 -28.06 -59.38 45.42
N ASN A 5 -27.22 -58.79 44.55
CA ASN A 5 -26.18 -59.25 43.61
C ASN A 5 -26.69 -59.58 42.20
N ALA A 6 -26.32 -58.76 41.20
CA ALA A 6 -25.85 -59.19 39.88
C ALA A 6 -25.43 -57.99 39.02
N GLU A 7 -24.17 -57.92 38.62
CA GLU A 7 -23.70 -57.06 37.53
C GLU A 7 -24.12 -57.63 36.17
N SER A 8 -24.27 -56.77 35.16
CA SER A 8 -23.88 -57.16 33.79
C SER A 8 -23.31 -55.94 33.05
N LYS A 9 -22.06 -56.07 32.63
CA LYS A 9 -21.40 -55.12 31.72
C LYS A 9 -21.77 -55.45 30.28
N MET A 10 -21.94 -54.43 29.44
CA MET A 10 -21.47 -54.47 28.05
C MET A 10 -20.77 -53.15 27.70
N GLU A 11 -19.44 -53.19 27.78
CA GLU A 11 -18.51 -52.52 26.86
C GLU A 11 -18.83 -52.96 25.41
N THR A 12 -18.50 -52.28 24.31
CA THR A 12 -17.71 -51.06 24.02
C THR A 12 -18.10 -50.56 22.62
N GLY A 13 -17.82 -49.30 22.26
CA GLY A 13 -18.13 -48.81 20.90
C GLY A 13 -17.72 -47.38 20.57
N CYS A 14 -16.70 -46.82 21.25
CA CYS A 14 -16.16 -45.52 20.89
C CYS A 14 -15.17 -45.68 19.73
N ILE A 15 -15.48 -45.13 18.55
CA ILE A 15 -14.52 -44.97 17.45
C ILE A 15 -14.02 -43.53 17.50
N SER A 16 -12.87 -43.35 18.15
CA SER A 16 -12.14 -42.09 18.15
C SER A 16 -11.25 -41.99 16.91
N THR A 17 -11.64 -41.14 15.96
CA THR A 17 -10.75 -40.57 14.94
C THR A 17 -11.20 -39.11 14.72
N GLY A 18 -10.40 -38.08 14.99
CA GLY A 18 -9.00 -38.08 15.38
C GLY A 18 -8.30 -36.80 14.92
N ILE A 19 -8.93 -35.64 15.11
CA ILE A 19 -8.33 -34.31 14.89
C ILE A 19 -8.78 -33.42 16.05
N GLU A 20 -8.10 -33.55 17.19
CA GLU A 20 -8.19 -32.56 18.26
C GLU A 20 -7.21 -31.41 17.96
N ASN A 21 -7.75 -30.24 17.61
CA ASN A 21 -7.01 -28.97 17.64
C ASN A 21 -7.99 -27.78 17.66
N PHE A 22 -8.85 -27.74 18.69
CA PHE A 22 -9.83 -26.67 18.91
C PHE A 22 -9.25 -25.40 19.59
N ASP A 23 -7.97 -25.41 19.98
CA ASP A 23 -7.22 -24.27 20.55
C ASP A 23 -7.14 -23.04 19.63
N PHE A 24 -7.58 -23.15 18.37
CA PHE A 24 -7.59 -22.05 17.43
C PHE A 24 -8.63 -20.94 17.73
N LEU A 25 -9.63 -21.18 18.59
CA LEU A 25 -10.84 -20.34 18.63
C LEU A 25 -10.86 -19.17 19.64
N GLU A 26 -9.99 -19.12 20.64
CA GLU A 26 -10.17 -18.21 21.81
C GLU A 26 -9.76 -16.73 21.64
N CYS A 27 -9.24 -16.30 20.48
CA CYS A 27 -8.88 -14.88 20.29
C CYS A 27 -10.04 -14.06 19.72
N GLU A 28 -10.74 -13.32 20.59
CA GLU A 28 -11.72 -12.30 20.19
C GLU A 28 -11.08 -11.17 19.39
N ILE A 29 -11.24 -11.19 18.06
CA ILE A 29 -11.04 -10.01 17.22
C ILE A 29 -12.36 -9.24 17.18
N ASP A 30 -12.33 -7.96 17.61
CA ASP A 30 -13.47 -7.06 17.51
C ASP A 30 -13.70 -6.57 16.06
N ASP A 31 -14.95 -6.19 15.75
CA ASP A 31 -15.35 -5.82 14.39
C ASP A 31 -14.83 -4.42 13.99
N ILE A 32 -14.36 -3.63 14.96
CA ILE A 32 -13.91 -2.24 14.79
C ILE A 32 -12.45 -2.22 14.33
N SER A 33 -11.58 -2.95 15.02
CA SER A 33 -10.23 -3.34 14.63
C SER A 33 -10.23 -3.94 13.22
N LEU A 34 -11.22 -4.78 12.91
CA LEU A 34 -11.34 -5.37 11.58
C LEU A 34 -11.63 -4.36 10.46
N SER A 35 -12.37 -3.29 10.72
CA SER A 35 -12.53 -2.21 9.72
C SER A 35 -11.20 -1.49 9.42
N GLN A 36 -10.31 -1.40 10.42
CA GLN A 36 -8.95 -0.87 10.24
C GLN A 36 -8.07 -1.87 9.49
N VAL A 37 -8.14 -3.17 9.80
CA VAL A 37 -7.44 -4.23 9.07
C VAL A 37 -7.90 -4.28 7.60
N CYS A 38 -9.20 -4.06 7.33
CA CYS A 38 -9.72 -3.90 5.97
C CYS A 38 -9.13 -2.66 5.27
N ALA A 39 -9.11 -1.50 5.93
CA ALA A 39 -8.51 -0.27 5.39
C ALA A 39 -6.97 -0.37 5.19
N GLU A 40 -6.28 -1.17 6.00
CA GLU A 40 -4.87 -1.50 5.82
C GLU A 40 -4.68 -2.43 4.59
N MET A 41 -5.53 -3.46 4.43
CA MET A 41 -5.52 -4.35 3.25
C MET A 41 -5.99 -3.67 1.96
N GLU A 42 -6.87 -2.66 2.02
CA GLU A 42 -7.30 -1.84 0.88
C GLU A 42 -6.10 -1.19 0.14
N ASN A 43 -4.98 -0.96 0.84
CA ASN A 43 -3.74 -0.46 0.26
C ASN A 43 -2.80 -1.58 -0.24
N GLU A 44 -2.97 -2.83 0.22
CA GLU A 44 -2.18 -4.01 -0.23
C GLU A 44 -2.76 -4.70 -1.47
N PHE A 45 -4.08 -4.63 -1.69
CA PHE A 45 -4.73 -5.35 -2.81
C PHE A 45 -4.30 -4.90 -4.22
N ALA A 46 -3.61 -3.77 -4.35
CA ALA A 46 -2.94 -3.38 -5.60
C ALA A 46 -1.72 -4.26 -5.97
N VAL A 47 -1.30 -5.17 -5.08
CA VAL A 47 -0.24 -6.16 -5.30
C VAL A 47 -0.80 -7.54 -5.63
N TYR A 48 -2.06 -7.83 -5.26
CA TYR A 48 -2.63 -9.19 -5.37
C TYR A 48 -3.22 -9.50 -6.75
N GLU A 49 -3.50 -8.50 -7.59
CA GLU A 49 -3.87 -8.71 -9.00
C GLU A 49 -2.76 -9.48 -9.75
N GLY A 50 -1.48 -9.21 -9.45
CA GLY A 50 -0.34 -9.95 -10.04
C GLY A 50 -0.19 -11.40 -9.59
N PHE A 51 -0.99 -11.89 -8.63
CA PHE A 51 -1.04 -13.32 -8.26
C PHE A 51 -2.13 -14.10 -9.00
N GLN A 52 -3.03 -13.43 -9.74
CA GLN A 52 -3.97 -14.10 -10.64
C GLN A 52 -3.33 -14.47 -11.99
N ASP A 53 -2.30 -13.72 -12.42
CA ASP A 53 -1.56 -14.01 -13.65
C ASP A 53 -0.58 -15.19 -13.52
N LEU A 54 -0.05 -15.46 -12.32
CA LEU A 54 0.80 -16.62 -12.03
C LEU A 54 0.01 -17.93 -11.92
N THR A 55 -0.73 -18.26 -12.98
CA THR A 55 -1.21 -19.62 -13.21
C THR A 55 -0.04 -20.51 -13.64
N LEU A 56 0.12 -21.67 -12.98
CA LEU A 56 1.17 -22.65 -13.29
C LEU A 56 1.14 -23.11 -14.77
N SER A 57 -0.01 -22.96 -15.42
CA SER A 57 -0.23 -23.23 -16.85
C SER A 57 0.59 -22.36 -17.81
N GLN A 58 0.88 -21.09 -17.49
CA GLN A 58 1.61 -20.22 -18.44
C GLN A 58 3.08 -20.65 -18.63
N THR A 59 3.70 -21.26 -17.62
CA THR A 59 5.09 -21.72 -17.70
C THR A 59 5.23 -23.01 -18.52
N LEU A 60 4.18 -23.83 -18.60
CA LEU A 60 4.17 -25.10 -19.33
C LEU A 60 3.91 -24.97 -20.83
N GLU A 61 3.30 -23.88 -21.29
CA GLU A 61 3.16 -23.61 -22.74
C GLU A 61 4.46 -23.10 -23.37
N GLN A 62 5.38 -22.53 -22.57
CA GLN A 62 6.63 -21.96 -23.07
C GLN A 62 7.79 -22.98 -23.12
N TYR A 63 7.71 -24.07 -22.37
CA TYR A 63 8.65 -25.18 -22.41
C TYR A 63 7.92 -26.43 -22.93
N GLY A 64 8.17 -26.76 -24.20
CA GLY A 64 7.45 -27.81 -24.93
C GLY A 64 7.42 -29.16 -24.23
N HIS A 65 6.36 -29.92 -24.52
CA HIS A 65 6.04 -31.24 -23.96
C HIS A 65 7.28 -32.16 -23.92
N PHE A 66 7.82 -32.38 -22.72
CA PHE A 66 8.85 -33.39 -22.49
C PHE A 66 8.16 -34.72 -22.17
N ASP A 67 8.05 -35.58 -23.18
CA ASP A 67 7.72 -36.99 -22.99
C ASP A 67 8.86 -37.66 -22.22
N VAL A 68 8.68 -37.81 -20.91
CA VAL A 68 9.54 -38.65 -20.06
C VAL A 68 8.68 -39.73 -19.42
N ALA A 69 8.28 -40.70 -20.25
CA ALA A 69 7.75 -41.96 -19.77
C ALA A 69 8.89 -42.78 -19.13
N LEU A 70 9.09 -42.61 -17.82
CA LEU A 70 9.87 -43.53 -17.00
C LEU A 70 8.92 -44.20 -16.00
N PRO A 71 8.88 -45.55 -15.92
CA PRO A 71 8.07 -46.23 -14.93
C PRO A 71 8.66 -45.99 -13.54
N LEU A 72 7.88 -45.39 -12.64
CA LEU A 72 8.18 -45.39 -11.21
C LEU A 72 7.63 -46.68 -10.61
N ASP A 73 8.53 -47.58 -10.20
CA ASP A 73 8.18 -48.77 -9.44
C ASP A 73 7.88 -48.36 -7.98
N PRO A 74 6.71 -48.66 -7.39
CA PRO A 74 6.30 -48.08 -6.10
C PRO A 74 6.98 -48.67 -4.86
N THR A 75 7.92 -49.59 -5.01
CA THR A 75 8.49 -50.37 -3.89
C THR A 75 10.00 -50.25 -3.77
N GLU A 76 10.49 -49.17 -3.16
CA GLU A 76 11.65 -49.20 -2.24
C GLU A 76 11.73 -47.87 -1.48
N GLY A 77 11.25 -47.89 -0.22
CA GLY A 77 11.20 -46.74 0.67
C GLY A 77 11.36 -47.12 2.14
N GLU A 78 12.01 -48.26 2.42
CA GLU A 78 12.37 -48.65 3.78
C GLU A 78 13.69 -47.99 4.19
N ASN A 79 13.69 -47.33 5.36
CA ASN A 79 14.85 -46.63 5.91
C ASN A 79 15.93 -47.61 6.36
N THR A 80 16.92 -47.91 5.51
CA THR A 80 18.18 -48.54 5.92
C THR A 80 19.22 -47.46 6.26
N ARG A 81 19.40 -47.21 7.56
CA ARG A 81 20.51 -46.39 8.07
C ARG A 81 21.79 -47.23 8.12
N GLU A 82 22.59 -47.19 7.05
CA GLU A 82 24.00 -47.57 7.12
C GLU A 82 24.88 -46.32 7.30
N ALA A 83 25.79 -46.38 8.27
CA ALA A 83 26.68 -45.27 8.59
C ALA A 83 27.87 -45.24 7.61
N MET A 84 27.92 -44.23 6.75
CA MET A 84 29.07 -43.99 5.89
C MET A 84 30.27 -43.46 6.70
N SER A 85 31.48 -43.90 6.35
CA SER A 85 32.74 -43.61 7.04
C SER A 85 33.31 -42.22 6.73
N ASP A 86 34.07 -41.65 7.67
CA ASP A 86 34.56 -40.26 7.69
C ASP A 86 35.49 -39.81 6.52
N ASP A 87 35.98 -40.71 5.66
CA ASP A 87 37.02 -40.37 4.67
C ASP A 87 36.53 -39.67 3.38
N ASP A 88 35.21 -39.51 3.17
CA ASP A 88 34.63 -38.82 1.99
C ASP A 88 34.32 -37.32 2.23
N LEU A 89 34.76 -36.75 3.36
CA LEU A 89 34.42 -35.40 3.83
C LEU A 89 35.10 -34.22 3.08
N CYS A 90 35.35 -34.36 1.77
CA CYS A 90 36.02 -33.32 0.97
C CYS A 90 35.07 -32.29 0.32
N ASP A 91 33.83 -32.67 -0.05
CA ASP A 91 32.94 -31.81 -0.87
C ASP A 91 31.61 -31.42 -0.16
N THR A 92 31.42 -31.79 1.10
CA THR A 92 30.16 -31.56 1.85
C THR A 92 29.92 -30.09 2.25
N LYS A 93 30.91 -29.21 2.12
CA LYS A 93 30.77 -27.76 2.42
C LYS A 93 29.89 -26.99 1.43
N ARG A 94 29.51 -27.60 0.30
CA ARG A 94 28.64 -26.98 -0.71
C ARG A 94 27.19 -26.82 -0.24
N PHE A 95 26.72 -27.70 0.64
CA PHE A 95 25.32 -27.77 1.06
C PHE A 95 25.18 -27.55 2.57
N GLY A 96 24.02 -27.02 2.98
CA GLY A 96 23.68 -26.90 4.40
C GLY A 96 23.35 -28.25 5.03
N VAL A 97 23.11 -28.24 6.34
CA VAL A 97 22.54 -29.39 7.05
C VAL A 97 21.19 -29.76 6.41
N ALA A 98 20.90 -31.06 6.31
CA ALA A 98 19.62 -31.55 5.80
C ALA A 98 18.44 -30.91 6.56
N VAL A 99 17.51 -30.35 5.81
CA VAL A 99 16.38 -29.57 6.32
C VAL A 99 15.20 -30.50 6.54
N SER A 100 14.51 -30.41 7.70
CA SER A 100 13.31 -31.23 7.96
C SER A 100 12.04 -30.60 7.36
N ASP A 101 10.99 -31.39 7.19
CA ASP A 101 9.67 -30.88 6.76
C ASP A 101 9.14 -29.80 7.71
N GLN A 102 9.43 -29.93 9.02
CA GLN A 102 9.08 -28.93 10.01
C GLN A 102 9.84 -27.61 9.80
N ASP A 103 11.11 -27.66 9.40
CA ASP A 103 11.90 -26.46 9.09
C ASP A 103 11.40 -25.79 7.80
N LEU A 104 11.01 -26.58 6.79
CA LEU A 104 10.39 -26.08 5.55
C LEU A 104 9.05 -25.39 5.83
N GLN A 105 8.19 -26.01 6.64
CA GLN A 105 6.91 -25.44 7.03
C GLN A 105 7.10 -24.16 7.87
N THR A 106 8.02 -24.19 8.84
CA THR A 106 8.38 -23.01 9.65
C THR A 106 8.91 -21.88 8.78
N LEU A 107 9.71 -22.19 7.76
CA LEU A 107 10.20 -21.20 6.80
C LEU A 107 9.04 -20.53 6.04
N ILE A 108 8.10 -21.31 5.51
CA ILE A 108 6.90 -20.79 4.81
C ILE A 108 6.07 -19.90 5.75
N GLU A 109 5.70 -20.42 6.92
CA GLU A 109 4.86 -19.72 7.89
C GLU A 109 5.49 -18.43 8.43
N SER A 110 6.82 -18.35 8.49
CA SER A 110 7.57 -17.16 8.92
C SER A 110 7.53 -16.00 7.92
N LYS A 111 7.15 -16.26 6.65
CA LYS A 111 7.09 -15.25 5.58
C LYS A 111 5.66 -14.80 5.26
N GLU A 112 4.65 -15.50 5.79
CA GLU A 112 3.27 -15.07 5.70
C GLU A 112 3.01 -13.76 6.47
N ASN A 113 2.15 -12.92 5.89
CA ASN A 113 1.78 -11.62 6.45
C ASN A 113 0.81 -11.81 7.63
N ALA A 114 1.14 -11.26 8.81
CA ALA A 114 0.31 -11.37 10.01
C ALA A 114 -1.15 -10.92 9.79
N ASN A 115 -1.37 -9.80 9.07
CA ASN A 115 -2.72 -9.33 8.74
C ASN A 115 -3.47 -10.32 7.83
N THR A 116 -2.74 -11.06 6.97
CA THR A 116 -3.33 -12.12 6.13
C THR A 116 -3.77 -13.31 6.99
N LYS A 117 -2.95 -13.76 7.95
CA LYS A 117 -3.34 -14.79 8.94
C LYS A 117 -4.58 -14.35 9.73
N SER A 118 -4.58 -13.12 10.27
CA SER A 118 -5.72 -12.57 11.01
C SER A 118 -7.00 -12.45 10.16
N ASN A 119 -6.89 -12.06 8.89
CA ASN A 119 -8.05 -11.97 8.00
C ASN A 119 -8.58 -13.35 7.58
N THR A 120 -7.70 -14.34 7.36
CA THR A 120 -8.11 -15.74 7.13
C THR A 120 -8.85 -16.29 8.35
N LYS A 121 -8.27 -16.14 9.55
CA LYS A 121 -8.91 -16.54 10.82
C LYS A 121 -10.27 -15.88 11.02
N TRP A 122 -10.38 -14.58 10.76
CA TRP A 122 -11.66 -13.88 10.82
C TRP A 122 -12.69 -14.44 9.84
N ALA A 123 -12.33 -14.64 8.56
CA ALA A 123 -13.26 -15.15 7.56
C ALA A 123 -13.80 -16.54 7.91
N VAL A 124 -12.93 -17.43 8.40
CA VAL A 124 -13.31 -18.76 8.92
C VAL A 124 -14.23 -18.62 10.13
N ASN A 125 -13.88 -17.78 11.11
CA ASN A 125 -14.72 -17.56 12.31
C ASN A 125 -16.12 -17.02 11.97
N VAL A 126 -16.28 -16.20 10.91
CA VAL A 126 -17.59 -15.73 10.45
C VAL A 126 -18.39 -16.86 9.78
N PHE A 127 -17.72 -17.74 9.03
CA PHE A 127 -18.35 -18.90 8.39
C PHE A 127 -18.77 -19.97 9.40
N GLU A 128 -17.90 -20.36 10.33
CA GLU A 128 -18.21 -21.39 11.33
C GLU A 128 -19.35 -20.94 12.26
N LYS A 129 -19.35 -19.68 12.74
CA LYS A 129 -20.48 -19.15 13.52
C LYS A 129 -21.80 -19.12 12.74
N TRP A 130 -21.75 -18.83 11.44
CA TRP A 130 -22.94 -18.94 10.59
C TRP A 130 -23.40 -20.39 10.45
N ARG A 131 -22.47 -21.33 10.24
CA ARG A 131 -22.71 -22.78 10.17
C ARG A 131 -23.33 -23.34 11.45
N GLU A 132 -22.82 -22.95 12.63
CA GLU A 132 -23.40 -23.25 13.95
C GLU A 132 -24.86 -22.80 14.04
N THR A 133 -25.19 -21.57 13.61
CA THR A 133 -26.58 -21.05 13.69
C THR A 133 -27.57 -21.70 12.74
N ARG A 134 -27.10 -22.42 11.72
CA ARG A 134 -27.96 -23.09 10.73
C ARG A 134 -28.20 -24.56 11.06
N GLY A 135 -27.20 -25.25 11.60
CA GLY A 135 -27.21 -26.71 11.72
C GLY A 135 -27.14 -27.39 10.33
N ASP A 136 -26.60 -28.61 10.28
CA ASP A 136 -26.53 -29.41 9.06
C ASP A 136 -25.86 -28.71 7.84
N VAL A 137 -24.95 -27.76 8.10
CA VAL A 137 -24.06 -27.20 7.09
C VAL A 137 -22.79 -28.06 7.05
N PRO A 138 -22.44 -28.69 5.91
CA PRO A 138 -21.20 -29.44 5.77
C PRO A 138 -19.95 -28.56 5.82
N GLU A 139 -18.80 -29.20 6.01
CA GLU A 139 -17.49 -28.54 6.00
C GLU A 139 -17.17 -27.89 4.65
N LEU A 140 -16.26 -26.91 4.67
CA LEU A 140 -15.95 -26.01 3.56
C LEU A 140 -15.45 -26.73 2.29
N HIS A 141 -14.96 -27.97 2.40
CA HIS A 141 -14.55 -28.82 1.28
C HIS A 141 -15.63 -29.78 0.75
N SER A 142 -16.88 -29.68 1.21
CA SER A 142 -17.97 -30.53 0.70
C SER A 142 -18.28 -30.32 -0.80
N LYS A 143 -19.03 -31.24 -1.41
CA LYS A 143 -19.54 -31.08 -2.80
C LYS A 143 -20.70 -30.09 -2.90
N SER A 144 -21.43 -29.89 -1.80
CA SER A 144 -22.57 -28.95 -1.72
C SER A 144 -22.13 -27.50 -1.49
N MET A 145 -20.83 -27.18 -1.57
CA MET A 145 -20.30 -25.90 -1.10
C MET A 145 -20.79 -24.69 -1.91
N ASP A 146 -20.98 -24.81 -3.22
CA ASP A 146 -21.61 -23.75 -4.04
C ASP A 146 -22.98 -23.34 -3.46
N TYR A 147 -23.81 -24.29 -3.06
CA TYR A 147 -25.13 -24.05 -2.47
C TYR A 147 -25.03 -23.29 -1.14
N TYR A 148 -24.13 -23.69 -0.23
CA TYR A 148 -24.00 -23.05 1.08
C TYR A 148 -23.31 -21.68 1.01
N LEU A 149 -22.27 -21.50 0.19
CA LEU A 149 -21.60 -20.21 0.02
C LEU A 149 -22.53 -19.12 -0.52
N GLN A 150 -23.46 -19.45 -1.42
CA GLN A 150 -24.51 -18.52 -1.89
C GLN A 150 -25.32 -17.93 -0.72
N ARG A 151 -25.75 -18.80 0.21
CA ARG A 151 -26.56 -18.43 1.37
C ARG A 151 -25.72 -17.63 2.36
N PHE A 152 -24.54 -18.13 2.68
CA PHE A 152 -23.59 -17.46 3.57
C PHE A 152 -23.30 -16.00 3.16
N ILE A 153 -22.97 -15.74 1.89
CA ILE A 153 -22.63 -14.37 1.44
C ILE A 153 -23.83 -13.39 1.50
N VAL A 154 -25.06 -13.89 1.34
CA VAL A 154 -26.29 -13.09 1.46
C VAL A 154 -26.71 -12.91 2.93
N GLU A 155 -26.41 -13.88 3.79
CA GLU A 155 -26.80 -13.91 5.20
C GLU A 155 -25.76 -13.31 6.15
N ALA A 156 -24.49 -13.21 5.77
CA ALA A 156 -23.41 -12.69 6.60
C ALA A 156 -23.70 -11.25 7.10
N ARG A 157 -23.60 -11.05 8.42
CA ARG A 157 -23.72 -9.75 9.10
C ARG A 157 -22.55 -9.54 10.06
N LYS A 158 -22.31 -8.28 10.41
CA LYS A 158 -21.45 -7.91 11.55
C LYS A 158 -22.12 -8.29 12.88
N LYS A 159 -21.39 -8.26 13.99
CA LYS A 159 -21.94 -8.50 15.34
C LYS A 159 -23.06 -7.52 15.73
N ASP A 160 -23.05 -6.31 15.18
CA ASP A 160 -24.12 -5.32 15.36
C ASP A 160 -25.40 -5.59 14.51
N GLY A 161 -25.43 -6.69 13.76
CA GLY A 161 -26.52 -7.08 12.87
C GLY A 161 -26.53 -6.35 11.52
N SER A 162 -25.65 -5.37 11.31
CA SER A 162 -25.59 -4.60 10.06
C SER A 162 -24.92 -5.39 8.91
N LEU A 163 -25.27 -5.01 7.69
CA LEU A 163 -24.71 -5.58 6.47
C LEU A 163 -23.21 -5.29 6.34
N TYR A 164 -22.47 -6.26 5.82
CA TYR A 164 -21.09 -6.06 5.37
C TYR A 164 -21.08 -5.23 4.07
N PRO A 165 -20.12 -4.29 3.91
CA PRO A 165 -19.86 -3.66 2.62
C PRO A 165 -19.47 -4.68 1.54
N PRO A 166 -19.70 -4.38 0.24
CA PRO A 166 -19.37 -5.28 -0.87
C PRO A 166 -17.93 -5.79 -0.82
N LYS A 167 -16.96 -4.92 -0.52
CA LYS A 167 -15.53 -5.30 -0.46
C LYS A 167 -15.22 -6.21 0.73
N SER A 168 -15.92 -6.07 1.86
CA SER A 168 -15.75 -6.96 3.01
C SER A 168 -16.23 -8.38 2.70
N LEU A 169 -17.35 -8.55 1.97
CA LEU A 169 -17.78 -9.87 1.50
C LEU A 169 -16.75 -10.52 0.58
N TYR A 170 -16.13 -9.74 -0.31
CA TYR A 170 -15.00 -10.22 -1.14
C TYR A 170 -13.81 -10.69 -0.29
N LEU A 171 -13.46 -9.94 0.76
CA LEU A 171 -12.37 -10.32 1.68
C LEU A 171 -12.69 -11.59 2.48
N ILE A 172 -13.95 -11.82 2.88
CA ILE A 172 -14.38 -13.08 3.49
C ILE A 172 -14.16 -14.24 2.51
N ALA A 173 -14.65 -14.11 1.27
CA ALA A 173 -14.48 -15.13 0.24
C ALA A 173 -13.00 -15.44 -0.04
N CYS A 174 -12.13 -14.42 -0.13
CA CYS A 174 -10.68 -14.63 -0.24
C CYS A 174 -10.09 -15.32 1.00
N GLY A 175 -10.53 -14.97 2.21
CA GLY A 175 -10.07 -15.59 3.45
C GLY A 175 -10.42 -17.08 3.51
N LEU A 176 -11.65 -17.44 3.17
CA LEU A 176 -12.09 -18.84 3.07
C LEU A 176 -11.33 -19.62 2.00
N LEU A 177 -11.07 -19.02 0.84
CA LEU A 177 -10.27 -19.65 -0.22
C LEU A 177 -8.81 -19.87 0.20
N ARG A 178 -8.21 -18.93 0.95
CA ARG A 178 -6.87 -19.13 1.53
C ARG A 178 -6.88 -20.26 2.56
N TYR A 179 -7.89 -20.34 3.43
CA TYR A 179 -8.02 -21.44 4.38
C TYR A 179 -8.10 -22.80 3.68
N LEU A 180 -8.89 -22.95 2.61
CA LEU A 180 -8.92 -24.19 1.81
C LEU A 180 -7.51 -24.58 1.31
N ARG A 181 -6.78 -23.63 0.73
CA ARG A 181 -5.42 -23.87 0.21
C ARG A 181 -4.40 -24.21 1.31
N SER A 182 -4.52 -23.61 2.49
CA SER A 182 -3.70 -23.93 3.66
C SER A 182 -4.00 -25.32 4.26
N ASN A 183 -5.13 -25.94 3.89
CA ASN A 183 -5.49 -27.32 4.24
C ASN A 183 -5.43 -28.24 2.99
N GLU A 184 -4.58 -27.89 2.02
CA GLU A 184 -4.31 -28.67 0.79
C GLU A 184 -5.50 -28.88 -0.16
N VAL A 185 -6.62 -28.15 0.03
CA VAL A 185 -7.82 -28.23 -0.82
C VAL A 185 -7.71 -27.23 -1.99
N PHE A 186 -7.03 -27.66 -3.05
CA PHE A 186 -6.74 -26.81 -4.22
C PHE A 186 -7.80 -26.87 -5.34
N ASP A 187 -8.59 -27.94 -5.43
CA ASP A 187 -9.62 -28.16 -6.45
C ASP A 187 -10.80 -27.17 -6.34
N LYS A 188 -11.12 -26.73 -5.12
CA LYS A 188 -12.28 -25.87 -4.81
C LYS A 188 -11.98 -24.38 -4.90
N ASN A 189 -11.34 -23.94 -5.97
CA ASN A 189 -11.13 -22.53 -6.24
C ASN A 189 -12.43 -21.83 -6.69
N PHE A 190 -13.32 -21.53 -5.75
CA PHE A 190 -14.65 -20.98 -6.03
C PHE A 190 -14.65 -19.56 -6.61
N LEU A 191 -13.52 -18.84 -6.52
CA LEU A 191 -13.31 -17.53 -7.16
C LEU A 191 -12.72 -17.63 -8.59
N ASP A 192 -12.30 -18.80 -9.04
CA ASP A 192 -11.82 -18.99 -10.42
C ASP A 192 -13.00 -19.01 -11.39
N GLU A 193 -12.98 -18.13 -12.39
CA GLU A 193 -13.99 -18.09 -13.44
C GLU A 193 -14.06 -19.40 -14.25
N LYS A 194 -12.92 -20.09 -14.42
CA LYS A 194 -12.80 -21.38 -15.10
C LYS A 194 -13.42 -22.54 -14.32
N ASN A 195 -13.54 -22.41 -12.99
CA ASN A 195 -14.17 -23.44 -12.16
C ASN A 195 -15.71 -23.34 -12.29
N MET A 196 -16.29 -24.28 -13.02
CA MET A 196 -17.72 -24.29 -13.35
C MET A 196 -18.64 -24.65 -12.17
N ASP A 197 -18.13 -25.32 -11.13
CA ASP A 197 -18.93 -25.79 -10.00
C ASP A 197 -19.49 -24.62 -9.15
N PHE A 198 -18.79 -23.48 -9.15
CA PHE A 198 -19.10 -22.31 -8.33
C PHE A 198 -19.67 -21.11 -9.12
N VAL A 199 -20.16 -21.34 -10.35
CA VAL A 199 -20.75 -20.28 -11.19
C VAL A 199 -21.96 -19.62 -10.52
N LYS A 200 -22.77 -20.37 -9.76
CA LYS A 200 -23.93 -19.82 -9.06
C LYS A 200 -23.51 -18.97 -7.87
N PHE A 201 -22.54 -19.44 -7.06
CA PHE A 201 -21.93 -18.63 -6.01
C PHE A 201 -21.40 -17.29 -6.55
N ARG A 202 -20.58 -17.30 -7.61
CA ARG A 202 -20.04 -16.05 -8.19
C ARG A 202 -21.14 -15.10 -8.65
N LYS A 203 -22.21 -15.60 -9.29
CA LYS A 203 -23.37 -14.80 -9.70
C LYS A 203 -24.14 -14.21 -8.51
N VAL A 204 -24.39 -14.99 -7.46
CA VAL A 204 -25.06 -14.51 -6.24
C VAL A 204 -24.21 -13.48 -5.50
N MET A 205 -22.90 -13.69 -5.44
CA MET A 205 -21.94 -12.76 -4.84
C MET A 205 -21.88 -11.42 -5.58
N ASP A 206 -21.79 -11.43 -6.91
CA ASP A 206 -21.85 -10.22 -7.75
C ASP A 206 -23.20 -9.48 -7.59
N ALA A 207 -24.32 -10.21 -7.63
CA ALA A 207 -25.65 -9.64 -7.42
C ALA A 207 -25.81 -9.02 -6.02
N GLN A 208 -25.32 -9.68 -4.96
CA GLN A 208 -25.32 -9.18 -3.60
C GLN A 208 -24.44 -7.93 -3.46
N MET A 209 -23.24 -7.93 -4.07
CA MET A 209 -22.34 -6.78 -4.07
C MET A 209 -22.95 -5.57 -4.79
N LYS A 210 -23.65 -5.77 -5.90
CA LYS A 210 -24.42 -4.73 -6.61
C LYS A 210 -25.57 -4.20 -5.77
N THR A 211 -26.39 -5.09 -5.21
CA THR A 211 -27.53 -4.74 -4.34
C THR A 211 -27.09 -3.89 -3.14
N LEU A 212 -25.93 -4.19 -2.55
CA LEU A 212 -25.34 -3.41 -1.46
C LEU A 212 -24.86 -2.03 -1.91
N LEU A 213 -24.29 -1.90 -3.11
CA LEU A 213 -23.93 -0.60 -3.70
C LEU A 213 -25.17 0.24 -4.02
N ASP A 214 -26.25 -0.37 -4.52
CA ASP A 214 -27.52 0.30 -4.79
C ASP A 214 -28.18 0.83 -3.51
N GLN A 215 -27.95 0.16 -2.37
CA GLN A 215 -28.33 0.62 -1.03
C GLN A 215 -27.36 1.68 -0.43
N GLY A 216 -26.30 2.07 -1.16
CA GLY A 216 -25.30 3.03 -0.72
C GLY A 216 -24.19 2.48 0.17
N LEU A 217 -24.15 1.16 0.44
CA LEU A 217 -23.13 0.56 1.31
C LEU A 217 -21.78 0.45 0.59
N GLY A 218 -20.75 1.02 1.21
CA GLY A 218 -19.39 1.02 0.67
C GLY A 218 -19.09 2.13 -0.35
N CYS A 219 -20.08 2.99 -0.68
CA CYS A 219 -19.87 4.14 -1.56
C CYS A 219 -18.91 5.20 -0.98
N THR A 220 -18.77 5.27 0.35
CA THR A 220 -17.84 6.17 1.04
C THR A 220 -16.60 5.43 1.55
N VAL A 221 -15.46 5.61 0.90
CA VAL A 221 -14.17 5.10 1.40
C VAL A 221 -13.55 6.15 2.35
N LYS A 222 -13.36 5.80 3.63
CA LYS A 222 -12.69 6.66 4.62
C LYS A 222 -11.17 6.68 4.41
N GLN A 223 -10.75 7.33 3.34
CA GLN A 223 -9.34 7.55 3.06
C GLN A 223 -8.75 8.56 4.05
N ALA A 224 -7.47 8.41 4.36
CA ALA A 224 -6.74 9.41 5.14
C ALA A 224 -6.62 10.72 4.34
N ASP A 225 -6.66 11.86 5.02
CA ASP A 225 -6.49 13.17 4.38
C ASP A 225 -5.01 13.53 4.27
N PRO A 226 -4.56 14.20 3.18
CA PRO A 226 -3.24 14.80 3.14
C PRO A 226 -3.20 16.00 4.09
N ILE A 227 -2.06 16.19 4.75
CA ILE A 227 -1.70 17.45 5.41
C ILE A 227 -1.36 18.46 4.30
N THR A 228 -2.05 19.61 4.27
CA THR A 228 -1.83 20.70 3.30
C THR A 228 -0.57 21.51 3.63
N LEU A 229 -0.20 22.48 2.78
CA LEU A 229 0.95 23.35 3.07
C LEU A 229 0.63 24.29 4.25
N GLU A 230 -0.62 24.73 4.34
CA GLU A 230 -1.18 25.59 5.38
C GLU A 230 -1.27 24.84 6.73
N ASP A 231 -1.68 23.56 6.69
CA ASP A 231 -1.64 22.68 7.87
C ASP A 231 -0.20 22.42 8.34
N GLU A 232 0.74 22.23 7.40
CA GLU A 232 2.16 22.00 7.70
C GLU A 232 2.80 23.24 8.33
N GLU A 233 2.50 24.45 7.83
CA GLU A 233 2.91 25.70 8.44
C GLU A 233 2.30 25.87 9.84
N THR A 234 1.01 25.56 10.01
CA THR A 234 0.33 25.59 11.32
C THR A 234 1.02 24.68 12.35
N LEU A 235 1.57 23.54 11.93
CA LEU A 235 2.33 22.62 12.80
C LEU A 235 3.71 23.18 13.19
N TRP A 236 4.34 23.99 12.34
CA TRP A 236 5.55 24.74 12.66
C TRP A 236 5.24 25.91 13.61
N GLU A 237 4.29 26.78 13.27
CA GLU A 237 3.91 27.96 14.09
C GLU A 237 3.50 27.59 15.52
N LYS A 238 2.84 26.46 15.71
CA LYS A 238 2.41 25.97 17.03
C LYS A 238 3.49 25.18 17.79
N ASN A 239 4.73 25.15 17.31
CA ASN A 239 5.84 24.37 17.86
C ASN A 239 5.51 22.87 18.05
N VAL A 240 4.64 22.32 17.18
CA VAL A 240 4.41 20.88 17.11
C VAL A 240 5.62 20.22 16.46
N PHE A 241 6.17 20.86 15.43
CA PHE A 241 7.50 20.63 14.87
C PHE A 241 8.54 21.58 15.48
N GLY A 242 9.83 21.28 15.31
CA GLY A 242 10.95 22.03 15.90
C GLY A 242 11.95 21.15 16.66
N ILE A 243 12.83 21.78 17.45
CA ILE A 243 14.00 21.14 18.09
C ILE A 243 14.16 21.45 19.58
N ASP A 244 13.16 22.02 20.24
CA ASP A 244 13.27 22.47 21.64
C ASP A 244 13.30 21.29 22.63
N ASN A 245 12.78 20.12 22.23
CA ASN A 245 12.75 18.90 23.03
C ASN A 245 12.65 17.63 22.16
N GLY A 246 12.94 16.47 22.77
CA GLY A 246 12.94 15.17 22.09
C GLY A 246 11.58 14.75 21.51
N ASP A 247 10.45 15.01 22.16
CA ASP A 247 9.15 14.68 21.59
C ASP A 247 8.83 15.54 20.34
N GLN A 248 9.24 16.81 20.31
CA GLN A 248 9.06 17.72 19.18
C GLN A 248 9.96 17.36 17.99
N LEU A 249 11.23 17.06 18.24
CA LEU A 249 12.12 16.56 17.19
C LEU A 249 11.59 15.23 16.63
N GLN A 250 11.22 14.27 17.48
CA GLN A 250 10.67 12.98 17.03
C GLN A 250 9.39 13.13 16.20
N ARG A 251 8.49 14.07 16.55
CA ARG A 251 7.30 14.39 15.73
C ARG A 251 7.68 14.93 14.34
N THR A 252 8.64 15.85 14.30
CA THR A 252 9.17 16.43 13.05
C THR A 252 9.76 15.34 12.16
N ILE A 253 10.66 14.53 12.71
CA ILE A 253 11.32 13.42 12.02
C ILE A 253 10.31 12.40 11.50
N PHE A 254 9.32 12.00 12.31
CA PHE A 254 8.31 11.04 11.87
C PHE A 254 7.51 11.56 10.67
N PHE A 255 7.05 12.82 10.72
CA PHE A 255 6.30 13.42 9.61
C PHE A 255 7.15 13.49 8.33
N TYR A 256 8.38 14.00 8.40
CA TYR A 256 9.25 14.08 7.24
C TYR A 256 9.73 12.70 6.75
N ALA A 257 9.87 11.71 7.63
CA ALA A 257 10.13 10.32 7.23
C ALA A 257 8.96 9.76 6.37
N SER A 258 7.71 9.95 6.81
CA SER A 258 6.52 9.57 6.01
C SER A 258 6.39 10.37 4.71
N LYS A 259 6.66 11.69 4.75
CA LYS A 259 6.48 12.62 3.62
C LYS A 259 7.58 12.49 2.55
N LEU A 260 8.86 12.46 2.93
CA LEU A 260 9.98 12.52 1.99
C LEU A 260 10.31 11.15 1.38
N PHE A 261 10.23 10.10 2.20
CA PHE A 261 10.60 8.75 1.81
C PHE A 261 9.39 7.85 1.56
N GLY A 262 8.17 8.37 1.74
CA GLY A 262 6.96 7.62 1.47
C GLY A 262 6.82 6.37 2.35
N LEU A 263 7.12 6.51 3.64
CA LEU A 263 6.92 5.47 4.64
C LEU A 263 5.44 5.49 5.06
N ARG A 264 4.79 4.32 5.09
CA ARG A 264 3.34 4.17 5.17
C ARG A 264 2.87 3.47 6.46
N GLY A 265 3.49 2.32 6.75
CA GLY A 265 2.98 1.36 7.73
C GLY A 265 3.48 1.61 9.14
N CYS A 266 2.70 1.22 10.16
CA CYS A 266 3.20 1.21 11.54
C CYS A 266 4.42 0.30 11.68
N ASP A 267 4.38 -0.89 11.07
CA ASP A 267 5.47 -1.88 11.05
C ASP A 267 6.71 -1.31 10.33
N GLU A 268 6.50 -0.67 9.17
CA GLU A 268 7.57 -0.02 8.41
C GLU A 268 8.24 1.11 9.22
N HIS A 269 7.48 1.84 10.05
CA HIS A 269 8.07 2.79 10.99
C HIS A 269 8.76 2.11 12.18
N HIS A 270 8.16 1.08 12.78
CA HIS A 270 8.68 0.36 13.95
C HIS A 270 10.02 -0.32 13.68
N ASP A 271 10.18 -0.91 12.49
CA ASP A 271 11.35 -1.71 12.12
C ASP A 271 12.50 -0.89 11.52
N LEU A 272 12.32 0.44 11.37
CA LEU A 272 13.35 1.35 10.88
C LEU A 272 14.60 1.34 11.76
N ARG A 273 15.76 1.46 11.10
CA ARG A 273 17.06 1.61 11.74
C ARG A 273 17.79 2.86 11.30
N CYS A 274 18.66 3.35 12.17
CA CYS A 274 19.52 4.50 11.91
C CYS A 274 20.39 4.30 10.66
N GLU A 275 20.94 3.09 10.46
CA GLU A 275 21.81 2.78 9.32
C GLU A 275 21.10 2.74 7.94
N GLN A 276 19.79 3.00 7.90
CA GLN A 276 19.05 3.19 6.65
C GLN A 276 19.09 4.64 6.16
N PHE A 277 19.59 5.57 6.98
CA PHE A 277 19.72 6.97 6.65
C PHE A 277 21.19 7.34 6.45
N SER A 278 21.45 8.26 5.54
CA SER A 278 22.78 8.84 5.34
C SER A 278 22.61 10.33 5.03
N ILE A 279 23.46 11.16 5.61
CA ILE A 279 23.40 12.61 5.47
C ILE A 279 24.73 13.07 4.88
N GLY A 280 24.67 14.07 4.01
CA GLY A 280 25.87 14.66 3.44
C GLY A 280 25.62 16.05 2.89
N THR A 281 26.64 16.60 2.24
CA THR A 281 26.59 17.87 1.53
C THR A 281 27.29 17.70 0.20
N ASP A 282 26.72 18.24 -0.87
CA ASP A 282 27.33 18.33 -2.19
C ASP A 282 27.17 19.76 -2.75
N GLY A 283 27.46 19.95 -4.04
CA GLY A 283 27.37 21.26 -4.68
C GLY A 283 25.96 21.86 -4.68
N ASP A 284 24.92 21.03 -4.53
CA ASP A 284 23.52 21.44 -4.49
C ASP A 284 23.00 21.65 -3.05
N GLY A 285 23.88 21.53 -2.05
CA GLY A 285 23.60 21.77 -0.63
C GLY A 285 23.54 20.50 0.22
N LYS A 286 22.86 20.60 1.36
CA LYS A 286 22.69 19.46 2.29
C LYS A 286 21.65 18.49 1.76
N TRP A 287 21.90 17.20 1.92
CA TRP A 287 20.97 16.15 1.51
C TRP A 287 20.84 15.06 2.58
N ILE A 288 19.70 14.37 2.54
CA ILE A 288 19.47 13.13 3.26
C ILE A 288 19.05 12.04 2.28
N GLN A 289 19.63 10.86 2.43
CA GLN A 289 19.33 9.66 1.68
C GLN A 289 18.69 8.62 2.59
N PHE A 290 17.68 7.94 2.08
CA PHE A 290 17.06 6.77 2.70
C PHE A 290 17.21 5.55 1.81
N VAL A 291 17.76 4.47 2.37
CA VAL A 291 17.83 3.15 1.74
C VAL A 291 16.86 2.21 2.47
N GLY A 292 15.74 1.93 1.82
CA GLY A 292 14.79 0.94 2.23
C GLY A 292 15.38 -0.47 2.25
N ARG A 293 14.85 -1.31 3.13
CA ARG A 293 15.08 -2.76 3.15
C ARG A 293 13.81 -3.46 2.65
N SER A 294 13.68 -4.77 2.84
CA SER A 294 12.43 -5.47 2.55
C SER A 294 11.26 -4.87 3.33
N THR A 295 10.13 -4.63 2.65
CA THR A 295 8.92 -4.00 3.21
C THR A 295 7.72 -4.94 3.09
N LYS A 296 6.56 -4.56 3.63
CA LYS A 296 5.31 -5.34 3.53
C LYS A 296 4.97 -5.71 2.08
N THR A 297 5.16 -4.78 1.14
CA THR A 297 4.87 -4.91 -0.30
C THR A 297 6.09 -5.24 -1.17
N TYR A 298 7.27 -5.41 -0.56
CA TYR A 298 8.49 -5.85 -1.23
C TYR A 298 9.23 -6.86 -0.34
N LYS A 299 8.87 -8.14 -0.53
CA LYS A 299 9.48 -9.27 0.18
C LYS A 299 10.49 -10.03 -0.69
N GLY A 300 10.61 -9.68 -1.97
CA GLY A 300 11.38 -10.46 -2.93
C GLY A 300 10.64 -11.76 -3.27
N GLY A 301 11.39 -12.83 -3.52
CA GLY A 301 10.86 -14.13 -3.93
C GLY A 301 10.44 -14.16 -5.41
N LEU A 302 9.90 -15.30 -5.83
CA LEU A 302 9.67 -15.65 -7.25
C LEU A 302 8.90 -14.58 -8.03
N GLY A 303 7.86 -13.98 -7.42
CA GLY A 303 7.05 -12.93 -8.05
C GLY A 303 7.64 -11.52 -8.04
N GLN A 304 8.83 -11.29 -7.46
CA GLN A 304 9.42 -9.94 -7.31
C GLN A 304 10.94 -9.88 -7.60
N MET A 305 11.47 -10.83 -8.38
CA MET A 305 12.91 -10.94 -8.68
C MET A 305 13.56 -9.66 -9.25
N ASN A 306 12.82 -8.91 -10.08
CA ASN A 306 13.33 -7.70 -10.76
C ASN A 306 13.12 -6.41 -9.95
N VAL A 307 12.61 -6.49 -8.72
CA VAL A 307 12.34 -5.32 -7.89
C VAL A 307 13.56 -4.97 -7.05
N THR A 308 13.90 -3.68 -7.01
CA THR A 308 14.97 -3.12 -6.18
C THR A 308 14.44 -2.49 -4.88
N ASN A 309 15.31 -2.37 -3.88
CA ASN A 309 15.04 -1.57 -2.68
C ASN A 309 14.78 -0.10 -3.05
N LYS A 310 13.85 0.53 -2.33
CA LYS A 310 13.61 1.98 -2.39
C LYS A 310 14.89 2.72 -1.98
N ASN A 311 15.49 3.48 -2.88
CA ASN A 311 16.65 4.34 -2.59
C ASN A 311 16.28 5.78 -2.98
N ILE A 312 16.13 6.65 -1.98
CA ILE A 312 15.64 8.02 -2.19
C ILE A 312 16.64 9.00 -1.58
N LYS A 313 17.28 9.80 -2.43
CA LYS A 313 18.01 11.01 -2.02
C LYS A 313 17.06 12.22 -2.08
N HIS A 314 17.10 13.05 -1.05
CA HIS A 314 16.37 14.30 -0.93
C HIS A 314 17.33 15.43 -0.61
N HIS A 315 17.45 16.39 -1.54
CA HIS A 315 18.20 17.63 -1.34
C HIS A 315 17.32 18.60 -0.55
N CYS A 316 17.85 19.12 0.55
CA CYS A 316 17.14 19.98 1.48
C CYS A 316 17.29 21.45 1.07
N GLN A 317 16.23 22.23 1.27
CA GLN A 317 16.29 23.68 1.08
C GLN A 317 17.19 24.33 2.16
N PRO A 318 17.96 25.37 1.81
CA PRO A 318 18.74 26.13 2.79
C PRO A 318 17.82 26.95 3.72
N GLY A 319 18.24 27.14 4.97
CA GLY A 319 17.54 27.93 5.98
C GLY A 319 17.18 27.14 7.24
N ASP A 320 16.45 27.78 8.15
CA ASP A 320 16.23 27.31 9.54
C ASP A 320 15.42 26.01 9.66
N ARG A 321 14.74 25.60 8.57
CA ARG A 321 13.97 24.35 8.47
C ARG A 321 14.66 23.32 7.55
N CYS A 322 15.99 23.34 7.47
CA CYS A 322 16.77 22.34 6.74
C CYS A 322 16.59 20.93 7.35
N ILE A 323 15.81 20.08 6.68
CA ILE A 323 15.42 18.77 7.23
C ILE A 323 16.61 17.83 7.45
N ALA A 324 17.69 17.95 6.67
CA ALA A 324 18.94 17.21 6.91
C ALA A 324 19.54 17.52 8.29
N ASP A 325 19.45 18.76 8.76
CA ASP A 325 19.98 19.14 10.08
C ASP A 325 19.14 18.59 11.23
N TYR A 326 17.82 18.52 11.05
CA TYR A 326 16.91 17.86 12.00
C TYR A 326 17.23 16.37 12.09
N PHE A 327 17.40 15.69 10.95
CA PHE A 327 17.76 14.26 10.94
C PHE A 327 19.17 14.00 11.48
N SER A 328 20.15 14.89 11.27
CA SER A 328 21.48 14.77 11.88
C SER A 328 21.35 14.81 13.39
N LEU A 329 20.75 15.88 13.94
CA LEU A 329 20.52 16.03 15.38
C LEU A 329 19.77 14.82 15.98
N TYR A 330 18.81 14.26 15.25
CA TYR A 330 18.10 13.05 15.67
C TYR A 330 19.02 11.82 15.71
N LEU A 331 19.71 11.51 14.60
CA LEU A 331 20.57 10.33 14.49
C LEU A 331 21.77 10.41 15.45
N ASP A 332 22.38 11.58 15.61
CA ASP A 332 23.49 11.83 16.52
C ASP A 332 23.05 11.59 17.97
N SER A 333 21.84 12.05 18.36
CA SER A 333 21.26 11.79 19.69
C SER A 333 20.87 10.32 19.94
N LEU A 334 20.93 9.45 18.92
CA LEU A 334 20.73 8.00 19.00
C LEU A 334 22.05 7.21 18.92
N GLY A 335 23.17 7.86 18.59
CA GLY A 335 24.45 7.21 18.31
C GLY A 335 24.58 6.63 16.90
N ASN A 336 23.76 7.07 15.94
CA ASN A 336 23.77 6.63 14.52
C ASN A 336 23.54 5.12 14.24
N GLU A 337 23.25 4.29 15.25
CA GLU A 337 23.06 2.84 15.12
C GLU A 337 21.69 2.34 15.65
N GLY A 338 21.29 1.12 15.30
CA GLY A 338 20.18 0.41 15.94
C GLY A 338 18.79 0.96 15.59
N SER A 339 17.81 0.67 16.47
CA SER A 339 16.41 1.06 16.25
C SER A 339 16.21 2.57 16.21
N PHE A 340 15.49 3.04 15.19
CA PHE A 340 15.32 4.47 14.89
C PHE A 340 14.40 5.18 15.89
N TYR A 341 13.14 4.74 16.06
CA TYR A 341 12.23 5.37 17.03
C TYR A 341 12.46 4.86 18.45
N ARG A 342 13.25 5.61 19.22
CA ARG A 342 13.45 5.39 20.65
C ARG A 342 12.68 6.40 21.51
N ARG A 343 12.43 6.07 22.77
CA ARG A 343 11.68 6.95 23.70
C ARG A 343 12.49 8.20 24.04
N PRO A 344 11.93 9.41 23.89
CA PRO A 344 12.59 10.63 24.36
C PRO A 344 12.72 10.61 25.87
N LEU A 345 13.79 11.23 26.36
CA LEU A 345 14.08 11.45 27.77
C LEU A 345 14.02 12.95 28.10
N PRO A 346 13.80 13.32 29.37
CA PRO A 346 14.01 14.70 29.80
C PRO A 346 15.42 15.17 29.44
N GLY A 347 15.53 16.38 28.91
CA GLY A 347 16.81 17.04 28.63
C GLY A 347 17.62 17.21 29.90
N SER A 348 18.94 17.13 29.77
CA SER A 348 19.90 17.55 30.82
C SER A 348 20.46 18.93 30.48
N SER A 349 21.14 19.55 31.45
CA SER A 349 21.90 20.80 31.25
C SER A 349 22.98 20.69 30.16
N GLU A 350 23.44 19.47 29.86
CA GLU A 350 24.47 19.18 28.85
C GLU A 350 23.88 18.77 27.49
N SER A 351 22.60 18.39 27.44
CA SER A 351 21.96 17.87 26.22
C SER A 351 20.44 18.06 26.31
N PRO A 352 19.85 19.07 25.63
CA PRO A 352 18.42 19.34 25.71
C PRO A 352 17.57 18.27 25.04
N ILE A 353 18.12 17.58 24.02
CA ILE A 353 17.50 16.44 23.33
C ILE A 353 18.28 15.17 23.69
N ARG A 354 17.55 14.16 24.19
CA ARG A 354 18.10 12.85 24.57
C ARG A 354 17.05 11.76 24.31
N TYR A 355 17.52 10.57 23.96
CA TYR A 355 16.68 9.38 23.83
C TYR A 355 17.27 8.21 24.63
N GLY A 356 16.40 7.35 25.17
CA GLY A 356 16.83 6.11 25.82
C GLY A 356 17.05 4.99 24.82
N ASN A 357 17.50 3.82 25.28
CA ASN A 357 17.61 2.63 24.43
C ASN A 357 16.26 1.92 24.19
N GLN A 358 15.20 2.30 24.91
CA GLN A 358 13.90 1.67 24.79
C GLN A 358 13.16 2.16 23.54
N VAL A 359 12.69 1.23 22.71
CA VAL A 359 11.92 1.51 21.49
C VAL A 359 10.55 2.12 21.81
N VAL A 360 10.04 2.98 20.92
CA VAL A 360 8.66 3.49 20.98
C VAL A 360 7.69 2.35 20.67
N GLY A 361 6.78 2.04 21.59
CA GLY A 361 5.84 0.93 21.44
C GLY A 361 4.94 1.08 20.22
N ILE A 362 4.67 -0.03 19.52
CA ILE A 362 3.92 -0.08 18.26
C ILE A 362 2.56 0.65 18.33
N ASN A 363 1.84 0.56 19.45
CA ASN A 363 0.56 1.27 19.63
C ASN A 363 0.71 2.80 19.67
N LYS A 364 1.83 3.35 20.18
CA LYS A 364 2.13 4.80 20.12
C LYS A 364 2.48 5.22 18.70
N LEU A 365 3.22 4.39 17.94
CA LEU A 365 3.52 4.63 16.53
C LEU A 365 2.26 4.55 15.64
N LYS A 366 1.33 3.63 15.89
CA LYS A 366 0.10 3.44 15.09
C LYS A 366 -0.78 4.69 15.04
N VAL A 367 -0.79 5.50 16.09
CA VAL A 367 -1.58 6.74 16.20
C VAL A 367 -0.75 8.02 16.05
N PHE A 368 0.55 7.92 15.76
CA PHE A 368 1.47 9.05 15.94
C PHE A 368 1.17 10.25 15.03
N MET A 369 0.82 10.02 13.75
CA MET A 369 0.39 11.09 12.85
C MET A 369 -0.90 11.77 13.33
N LYS A 370 -1.84 10.99 13.87
CA LYS A 370 -3.08 11.53 14.45
C LYS A 370 -2.77 12.42 15.67
N THR A 371 -1.83 12.01 16.52
CA THR A 371 -1.35 12.83 17.65
C THR A 371 -0.71 14.14 17.19
N ILE A 372 0.16 14.11 16.17
CA ILE A 372 0.77 15.32 15.57
C ILE A 372 -0.33 16.30 15.11
N CYS A 373 -1.28 15.82 14.30
CA CYS A 373 -2.36 16.66 13.78
C CYS A 373 -3.29 17.19 14.89
N SER A 374 -3.52 16.39 15.94
CA SER A 374 -4.34 16.79 17.10
C SER A 374 -3.67 17.89 17.93
N LEU A 375 -2.34 17.83 18.11
CA LEU A 375 -1.56 18.90 18.76
C LEU A 375 -1.57 20.19 17.92
N GLY A 376 -1.56 20.08 16.59
CA GLY A 376 -1.75 21.21 15.68
C GLY A 376 -3.19 21.77 15.68
N GLY A 377 -4.16 21.09 16.28
CA GLY A 377 -5.58 21.44 16.21
C GLY A 377 -6.19 21.27 14.82
N LEU A 378 -5.57 20.45 13.95
CA LEU A 378 -6.00 20.21 12.58
C LEU A 378 -7.28 19.37 12.56
N LYS A 379 -8.19 19.65 11.62
CA LYS A 379 -9.48 18.95 11.48
C LYS A 379 -9.49 18.11 10.21
N GLY A 380 -9.49 16.79 10.36
CA GLY A 380 -9.47 15.85 9.24
C GLY A 380 -9.28 14.40 9.69
N ASN A 381 -9.36 13.46 8.76
CA ASN A 381 -9.11 12.04 8.97
C ASN A 381 -7.61 11.72 8.84
N PHE A 382 -6.82 12.14 9.83
CA PHE A 382 -5.37 11.94 9.82
C PHE A 382 -4.95 10.57 10.38
N THR A 383 -4.11 9.85 9.64
CA THR A 383 -3.50 8.57 10.01
C THR A 383 -2.07 8.52 9.48
N ASN A 384 -1.27 7.48 9.78
CA ASN A 384 0.11 7.42 9.25
C ASN A 384 0.17 7.44 7.70
N HIS A 385 -0.88 6.97 7.01
CA HIS A 385 -0.99 7.11 5.55
C HIS A 385 -1.11 8.56 5.05
N SER A 386 -1.43 9.53 5.91
CA SER A 386 -1.50 10.96 5.56
C SER A 386 -0.17 11.50 5.04
N GLY A 387 0.97 11.09 5.61
CA GLY A 387 2.29 11.58 5.15
C GLY A 387 2.60 11.17 3.70
N MET A 388 2.28 9.93 3.32
CA MET A 388 2.39 9.47 1.93
C MET A 388 1.39 10.21 1.01
N ARG A 389 0.18 10.53 1.49
CA ARG A 389 -0.80 11.29 0.71
C ARG A 389 -0.37 12.74 0.51
N THR A 390 0.24 13.37 1.52
CA THR A 390 0.91 14.67 1.40
C THR A 390 2.00 14.63 0.34
N CYS A 391 2.88 13.61 0.36
CA CYS A 391 3.91 13.42 -0.67
C CYS A 391 3.31 13.39 -2.10
N ALA A 392 2.38 12.47 -2.35
CA ALA A 392 1.76 12.28 -3.67
C ALA A 392 0.94 13.50 -4.12
N THR A 393 0.26 14.18 -3.18
CA THR A 393 -0.56 15.36 -3.43
C THR A 393 0.30 16.58 -3.75
N GLN A 394 1.29 16.90 -2.90
CA GLN A 394 2.16 18.07 -3.11
C GLN A 394 2.94 17.97 -4.43
N LEU A 395 3.48 16.79 -4.77
CA LEU A 395 4.14 16.58 -6.07
C LEU A 395 3.17 16.77 -7.25
N TYR A 396 1.94 16.24 -7.13
CA TYR A 396 0.91 16.38 -8.18
C TYR A 396 0.47 17.84 -8.36
N THR A 397 0.23 18.58 -7.26
CA THR A 397 -0.17 19.99 -7.34
C THR A 397 0.95 20.89 -7.87
N SER A 398 2.21 20.51 -7.66
CA SER A 398 3.39 21.17 -8.25
C SER A 398 3.68 20.76 -9.69
N GLY A 399 2.81 19.97 -10.34
CA GLY A 399 2.95 19.59 -11.75
C GLY A 399 4.02 18.54 -12.03
N ILE A 400 4.52 17.82 -11.01
CA ILE A 400 5.50 16.73 -11.20
C ILE A 400 4.85 15.56 -11.94
N GLU A 401 5.61 14.98 -12.86
CA GLU A 401 5.14 13.92 -13.76
C GLU A 401 4.76 12.62 -13.01
N GLU A 402 3.80 11.87 -13.55
CA GLU A 402 3.23 10.70 -12.85
C GLU A 402 4.26 9.60 -12.59
N GLN A 403 5.24 9.42 -13.50
CA GLN A 403 6.37 8.51 -13.31
C GLN A 403 7.23 8.89 -12.11
N GLU A 404 7.59 10.16 -11.93
CA GLU A 404 8.41 10.63 -10.81
C GLU A 404 7.65 10.56 -9.47
N ILE A 405 6.34 10.82 -9.47
CA ILE A 405 5.50 10.58 -8.28
C ILE A 405 5.50 9.09 -7.93
N MET A 406 5.35 8.20 -8.92
CA MET A 406 5.41 6.75 -8.69
C MET A 406 6.76 6.30 -8.16
N SER A 407 7.86 6.82 -8.69
CA SER A 407 9.24 6.60 -8.23
C SER A 407 9.41 7.01 -6.76
N ARG A 408 9.13 8.29 -6.43
CA ARG A 408 9.27 8.83 -5.07
C ARG A 408 8.39 8.11 -4.04
N THR A 409 7.15 7.79 -4.41
CA THR A 409 6.19 7.12 -3.51
C THR A 409 6.36 5.59 -3.48
N GLY A 410 7.09 5.00 -4.43
CA GLY A 410 7.18 3.55 -4.59
C GLY A 410 5.82 2.90 -4.87
N HIS A 411 5.04 3.46 -5.79
CA HIS A 411 3.85 2.81 -6.37
C HIS A 411 4.21 2.15 -7.70
N ARG A 412 3.77 0.91 -7.92
CA ARG A 412 4.06 0.15 -9.16
C ARG A 412 3.02 0.36 -10.25
N SER A 413 1.83 0.80 -9.90
CA SER A 413 0.73 1.03 -10.86
C SER A 413 0.23 2.47 -10.80
N ILE A 414 -0.10 2.98 -11.98
CA ILE A 414 -0.75 4.29 -12.19
C ILE A 414 -2.08 4.35 -11.41
N VAL A 415 -2.86 3.26 -11.44
CA VAL A 415 -4.11 3.13 -10.69
C VAL A 415 -3.89 3.22 -9.17
N GLY A 416 -2.75 2.72 -8.67
CA GLY A 416 -2.36 2.84 -7.27
C GLY A 416 -2.06 4.28 -6.85
N VAL A 417 -1.18 4.97 -7.58
CA VAL A 417 -0.77 6.35 -7.22
C VAL A 417 -1.92 7.35 -7.33
N ARG A 418 -2.83 7.18 -8.29
CA ARG A 418 -4.00 8.08 -8.47
C ARG A 418 -4.94 8.10 -7.26
N LYS A 419 -4.99 7.02 -6.46
CA LYS A 419 -5.75 6.98 -5.18
C LYS A 419 -5.18 7.89 -4.09
N TYR A 420 -3.92 8.33 -4.23
CA TYR A 420 -3.20 9.18 -3.27
C TYR A 420 -3.15 10.65 -3.67
N LYS A 421 -3.35 10.97 -4.95
CA LYS A 421 -3.40 12.34 -5.47
C LYS A 421 -4.73 13.00 -5.09
N ARG A 422 -4.68 14.24 -4.58
CA ARG A 422 -5.84 15.13 -4.42
C ARG A 422 -5.63 16.40 -5.25
N PRO A 423 -6.67 16.95 -5.91
CA PRO A 423 -6.60 18.31 -6.43
C PRO A 423 -6.54 19.30 -5.26
N SER A 424 -5.86 20.44 -5.44
CA SER A 424 -5.89 21.52 -4.45
C SER A 424 -7.24 22.24 -4.44
N SER A 425 -7.48 23.04 -3.41
CA SER A 425 -8.68 23.88 -3.31
C SER A 425 -8.78 24.86 -4.50
N GLU A 426 -7.64 25.35 -4.98
CA GLU A 426 -7.47 26.30 -6.09
C GLU A 426 -7.78 25.62 -7.42
N MET A 427 -7.30 24.38 -7.60
CA MET A 427 -7.61 23.57 -8.78
C MET A 427 -9.11 23.26 -8.85
N LEU A 428 -9.74 22.92 -7.71
CA LEU A 428 -11.19 22.72 -7.65
C LEU A 428 -11.97 24.02 -7.90
N LYS A 429 -11.58 25.15 -7.30
CA LYS A 429 -12.18 26.47 -7.57
C LYS A 429 -12.07 26.86 -9.05
N SER A 430 -10.93 26.58 -9.70
CA SER A 430 -10.71 26.83 -11.12
C SER A 430 -11.63 25.97 -11.99
N VAL A 431 -11.74 24.67 -11.70
CA VAL A 431 -12.70 23.77 -12.38
C VAL A 431 -14.14 24.25 -12.19
N SER A 432 -14.54 24.62 -10.97
CA SER A 432 -15.87 25.19 -10.71
C SER A 432 -16.11 26.48 -11.49
N ALA A 433 -15.16 27.43 -11.49
CA ALA A 433 -15.29 28.69 -12.20
C ALA A 433 -15.38 28.55 -13.73
N VAL A 434 -14.81 27.49 -14.30
CA VAL A 434 -14.95 27.14 -15.73
C VAL A 434 -16.31 26.48 -16.04
N LEU A 435 -16.90 25.77 -15.07
CA LEU A 435 -18.20 25.12 -15.19
C LEU A 435 -19.39 26.01 -14.77
N ASP A 436 -19.13 27.07 -14.00
CA ASP A 436 -20.14 28.00 -13.52
C ASP A 436 -20.79 28.79 -14.66
N PRO A 437 -22.06 29.22 -14.52
CA PRO A 437 -22.72 30.05 -15.52
C PRO A 437 -21.93 31.34 -15.79
N PRO A 438 -21.80 31.77 -17.06
CA PRO A 438 -21.02 32.95 -17.41
C PRO A 438 -21.54 34.18 -16.67
N MET A 439 -20.66 34.86 -15.93
CA MET A 439 -21.01 36.06 -15.20
C MET A 439 -21.64 37.09 -16.14
N LYS A 440 -22.82 37.62 -15.75
CA LYS A 440 -23.43 38.73 -16.48
C LYS A 440 -22.44 39.88 -16.52
N LYS A 441 -22.03 40.30 -17.72
CA LYS A 441 -21.24 41.52 -17.92
C LYS A 441 -22.03 42.69 -17.36
N VAL A 442 -21.69 43.12 -16.15
CA VAL A 442 -22.17 44.40 -15.61
C VAL A 442 -21.59 45.47 -16.52
N LYS A 443 -22.47 46.21 -17.19
CA LYS A 443 -22.05 47.39 -17.96
C LYS A 443 -21.59 48.45 -16.97
N SER A 444 -20.29 48.52 -16.71
CA SER A 444 -19.68 49.65 -16.04
C SER A 444 -19.68 50.85 -16.99
N GLU A 445 -20.71 51.69 -16.90
CA GLU A 445 -20.72 53.03 -17.49
C GLU A 445 -19.74 53.94 -16.72
N ALA A 446 -18.44 53.70 -16.92
CA ALA A 446 -17.39 54.60 -16.46
C ALA A 446 -17.35 55.83 -17.39
N LYS A 447 -17.98 56.93 -16.97
CA LYS A 447 -17.72 58.24 -17.57
C LYS A 447 -16.26 58.61 -17.33
N ILE A 448 -15.52 58.84 -18.40
CA ILE A 448 -14.20 59.48 -18.35
C ILE A 448 -14.42 60.97 -18.64
N GLU A 449 -14.12 61.84 -17.68
CA GLU A 449 -13.94 63.27 -17.95
C GLU A 449 -12.46 63.56 -18.21
N PRO A 450 -12.12 64.32 -19.26
CA PRO A 450 -10.73 64.67 -19.56
C PRO A 450 -10.31 65.93 -18.79
N MET A 451 -9.23 65.84 -18.01
CA MET A 451 -8.53 67.02 -17.48
C MET A 451 -7.25 67.25 -18.30
N LEU A 452 -7.31 68.23 -19.20
CA LEU A 452 -6.14 68.89 -19.77
C LEU A 452 -5.42 69.68 -18.68
N ASN A 453 -4.08 69.68 -18.71
CA ASN A 453 -3.27 70.78 -18.19
C ASN A 453 -1.96 70.84 -18.98
N ASP A 454 -1.66 72.01 -19.52
CA ASP A 454 -0.46 72.31 -20.29
C ASP A 454 0.79 72.46 -19.39
N MET A 455 1.97 72.14 -19.90
CA MET A 455 3.07 73.09 -20.14
C MET A 455 4.31 72.41 -20.77
N PRO A 456 5.22 73.16 -21.43
CA PRO A 456 5.87 72.68 -22.66
C PRO A 456 7.24 72.01 -22.50
N MET A 457 7.63 71.22 -23.51
CA MET A 457 9.02 70.79 -23.72
C MET A 457 9.89 71.92 -24.28
N ASP A 458 11.10 72.02 -23.77
CA ASP A 458 12.23 72.66 -24.43
C ASP A 458 13.05 71.59 -25.20
N GLN A 459 13.51 71.92 -26.40
CA GLN A 459 14.31 71.04 -27.27
C GLN A 459 15.48 71.79 -27.89
N SER A 460 16.64 71.74 -27.23
CA SER A 460 17.92 71.88 -27.94
C SER A 460 19.11 71.26 -27.21
N ASP A 461 19.93 70.58 -28.01
CA ASP A 461 21.40 70.51 -27.96
C ASP A 461 22.19 69.33 -27.33
N LEU A 462 22.98 68.71 -28.25
CA LEU A 462 24.16 67.83 -28.16
C LEU A 462 24.04 66.47 -27.42
N LYS A 463 24.19 65.28 -28.03
CA LYS A 463 25.16 64.67 -28.98
C LYS A 463 26.28 63.82 -28.32
N VAL A 464 26.28 62.51 -28.64
CA VAL A 464 27.45 61.58 -28.77
C VAL A 464 28.06 61.11 -27.42
N ALA A 465 28.43 59.84 -27.16
CA ALA A 465 28.83 58.72 -28.04
C ALA A 465 28.36 57.29 -27.62
N ALA A 466 28.69 56.32 -28.49
CA ALA A 466 28.59 54.85 -28.43
C ALA A 466 28.88 54.16 -27.07
N VAL A 467 28.55 52.89 -26.79
CA VAL A 467 28.51 51.62 -27.58
C VAL A 467 27.37 50.74 -27.05
N GLY A 468 26.72 49.78 -27.74
CA GLY A 468 26.83 49.23 -29.10
C GLY A 468 26.38 47.74 -29.10
N ALA A 469 25.92 47.16 -30.22
CA ALA A 469 25.20 45.87 -30.21
C ALA A 469 25.59 44.90 -31.36
N PRO A 470 25.62 43.57 -31.12
CA PRO A 470 25.63 42.51 -32.15
C PRO A 470 24.21 42.04 -32.56
N PRO A 471 24.06 41.30 -33.67
CA PRO A 471 22.81 41.22 -34.46
C PRO A 471 21.79 40.14 -34.02
N PRO A 472 20.54 40.20 -34.49
CA PRO A 472 19.50 39.22 -34.15
C PRO A 472 19.71 37.85 -34.84
N LEU A 473 19.44 36.76 -34.12
CA LEU A 473 19.37 35.41 -34.70
C LEU A 473 18.02 35.14 -35.36
N ALA A 474 18.05 34.24 -36.35
CA ALA A 474 16.95 33.94 -37.25
C ALA A 474 15.82 33.13 -36.61
N SER A 475 14.63 33.28 -37.19
CA SER A 475 13.42 32.49 -36.94
C SER A 475 13.45 31.14 -37.69
N GLU A 476 13.22 30.04 -36.99
CA GLU A 476 12.81 28.72 -37.52
C GLU A 476 11.82 28.08 -36.51
N PRO A 477 10.96 27.12 -36.91
CA PRO A 477 9.61 27.00 -36.35
C PRO A 477 9.43 26.00 -35.21
N ASN A 478 8.52 26.34 -34.27
CA ASN A 478 8.03 25.42 -33.25
C ASN A 478 7.11 24.34 -33.85
N ASN A 479 7.62 23.13 -34.04
CA ASN A 479 6.79 21.94 -34.15
C ASN A 479 6.35 21.47 -32.76
N ILE A 480 5.22 21.99 -32.28
CA ILE A 480 4.49 21.42 -31.13
C ILE A 480 3.18 20.84 -31.68
N LEU A 481 3.10 19.51 -31.72
CA LEU A 481 1.87 18.78 -32.01
C LEU A 481 0.93 18.87 -30.79
N ASP A 482 -0.12 19.68 -30.91
CA ASP A 482 -1.23 19.72 -29.95
C ASP A 482 -2.29 18.64 -30.31
N PRO A 483 -2.52 17.62 -29.46
CA PRO A 483 -3.43 16.52 -29.76
C PRO A 483 -4.85 16.79 -29.25
N ARG A 484 -5.60 17.67 -29.94
CA ARG A 484 -7.09 17.71 -29.98
C ARG A 484 -7.61 18.58 -31.12
N LEU A 485 -8.52 18.05 -31.95
CA LEU A 485 -9.82 18.63 -32.37
C LEU A 485 -10.50 17.72 -33.44
N PRO A 486 -11.81 17.86 -33.71
CA PRO A 486 -12.60 16.78 -34.32
C PRO A 486 -12.63 16.78 -35.85
N LEU A 487 -12.99 15.61 -36.40
CA LEU A 487 -13.23 15.34 -37.81
C LEU A 487 -14.20 16.35 -38.47
N ARG A 488 -13.68 17.17 -39.40
CA ARG A 488 -14.45 17.79 -40.50
C ARG A 488 -13.60 17.81 -41.78
N ASP A 489 -14.29 17.59 -42.89
CA ASP A 489 -13.89 17.82 -44.28
C ASP A 489 -12.61 17.13 -44.80
N ILE A 490 -12.66 15.79 -44.86
CA ILE A 490 -11.79 15.01 -45.76
C ILE A 490 -12.34 15.14 -47.20
N GLY A 491 -12.09 16.29 -47.83
CA GLY A 491 -12.65 16.64 -49.14
C GLY A 491 -11.78 16.29 -50.35
N ASN A 492 -10.46 16.54 -50.29
CA ASN A 492 -9.55 16.41 -51.43
C ASN A 492 -8.06 16.27 -50.99
N SER A 493 -7.67 15.10 -50.48
CA SER A 493 -6.27 14.78 -50.16
C SER A 493 -5.73 13.70 -51.08
N VAL A 494 -4.81 14.06 -51.98
CA VAL A 494 -4.13 13.13 -52.90
C VAL A 494 -2.81 12.68 -52.28
N PHE A 495 -2.65 11.38 -52.05
CA PHE A 495 -1.39 10.79 -51.59
C PHE A 495 -0.47 10.50 -52.78
N GLN A 496 0.63 11.25 -52.91
CA GLN A 496 1.71 10.93 -53.85
C GLN A 496 2.86 10.22 -53.11
N ASN A 497 3.53 9.28 -53.79
CA ASN A 497 4.64 8.47 -53.26
C ASN A 497 4.32 7.63 -52.00
N CYS A 498 3.19 6.91 -51.99
CA CYS A 498 2.92 5.85 -51.01
C CYS A 498 2.76 4.48 -51.68
N THR A 499 3.57 3.50 -51.27
CA THR A 499 3.47 2.10 -51.70
C THR A 499 2.87 1.28 -50.57
N PHE A 500 1.67 0.73 -50.78
CA PHE A 500 0.98 -0.10 -49.79
C PHE A 500 1.20 -1.58 -50.07
N ASN A 501 2.02 -2.24 -49.26
CA ASN A 501 2.23 -3.69 -49.32
C ASN A 501 1.30 -4.39 -48.33
N PHE A 502 0.34 -5.15 -48.84
CA PHE A 502 -0.50 -6.04 -48.05
C PHE A 502 0.04 -7.47 -48.17
N ALA A 503 0.45 -8.06 -47.05
CA ALA A 503 0.71 -9.50 -46.99
C ALA A 503 -0.61 -10.29 -47.08
N LYS A 504 -0.55 -11.46 -47.72
CA LYS A 504 -1.68 -12.41 -47.81
C LYS A 504 -1.69 -13.38 -46.64
#